data_AF-A0A9E3L3H2-F1
#
_entry.id   AF-A0A9E3L3H2-F1
#
_cell.length_a   1.000
_cell.length_b   1.000
_cell.length_c   1.000
_cell.angle_alpha   90.00
_cell.angle_beta   90.00
_cell.angle_gamma   90.00
#
_symmetry.space_group_name_H-M   'P 1'
#
loop_
_entity.id
_entity.type
_entity.pdbx_description
1 polymer ?
#
loop_
_entity_poly.entity_id
_entity_poly.type
_entity_poly.pdbx_seq_one_letter_code
_entity_poly.pdbx_strand_id
1 'polypeptide(L)'
;MSEENLDHFEMRRLESLSNTVFGVAMTLLAYDLPKVGVFKDAPGWHDLYQLYAGQLGGLILSFVIAGLFWISQHRRLARQPYGTRSVVILNLFFLLSIILLPVTNGLYTNYRLASAVSVLYGLHLTLIASLNAFLWWFARGHGEHRPELTLAVFPVLVFVP
;
A
#
# COMPACT_ATOMS: atom_id res chain seq x y z
N MET A 1 7.40 -43.33 -9.75
CA MET A 1 8.23 -42.16 -10.11
C MET A 1 7.33 -40.95 -9.87
N SER A 2 7.48 -40.31 -8.71
CA SER A 2 6.61 -39.22 -8.26
C SER A 2 6.86 -38.01 -9.15
N GLU A 3 5.87 -37.62 -9.95
CA GLU A 3 5.88 -36.31 -10.59
C GLU A 3 6.04 -35.25 -9.49
N GLU A 4 7.10 -34.49 -9.68
CA GLU A 4 7.73 -33.61 -8.73
C GLU A 4 6.78 -32.42 -8.49
N ASN A 5 6.49 -32.13 -7.21
CA ASN A 5 5.72 -30.97 -6.75
C ASN A 5 6.52 -29.66 -6.96
N LEU A 6 6.91 -29.38 -8.21
CA LEU A 6 7.85 -28.31 -8.59
C LEU A 6 7.20 -26.92 -8.76
N ASP A 7 5.87 -26.83 -8.75
CA ASP A 7 5.15 -25.58 -9.07
C ASP A 7 4.75 -24.75 -7.84
N HIS A 8 5.21 -25.13 -6.65
CA HIS A 8 4.89 -24.44 -5.40
C HIS A 8 6.04 -23.54 -4.96
N PHE A 9 5.82 -22.23 -5.07
CA PHE A 9 6.76 -21.22 -4.59
C PHE A 9 6.67 -21.09 -3.06
N GLU A 10 7.82 -21.02 -2.38
CA GLU A 10 7.89 -20.75 -0.95
C GLU A 10 7.46 -19.30 -0.64
N MET A 11 6.29 -19.12 -0.04
CA MET A 11 5.75 -17.79 0.25
C MET A 11 6.62 -16.99 1.25
N ARG A 12 7.47 -17.64 2.04
CA ARG A 12 8.41 -16.98 2.97
C ARG A 12 9.37 -16.01 2.27
N ARG A 13 9.86 -16.35 1.07
CA ARG A 13 10.72 -15.45 0.30
C ARG A 13 9.95 -14.23 -0.21
N LEU A 14 8.71 -14.46 -0.66
CA LEU A 14 7.82 -13.40 -1.11
C LEU A 14 7.41 -12.48 0.05
N GLU A 15 7.23 -13.02 1.25
CA GLU A 15 6.97 -12.28 2.47
C GLU A 15 8.14 -11.36 2.82
N SER A 16 9.37 -11.88 2.82
CA SER A 16 10.57 -11.08 3.06
C SER A 16 10.69 -9.93 2.05
N LEU A 17 10.52 -10.21 0.75
CA LEU A 17 10.50 -9.18 -0.29
C LEU A 17 9.39 -8.14 -0.05
N SER A 18 8.18 -8.59 0.30
CA SER A 18 7.05 -7.71 0.57
C SER A 18 7.36 -6.78 1.75
N ASN A 19 7.91 -7.30 2.84
CA ASN A 19 8.28 -6.50 4.02
C ASN A 19 9.29 -5.41 3.67
N THR A 20 10.31 -5.73 2.87
CA THR A 20 11.27 -4.73 2.39
C THR A 20 10.59 -3.66 1.54
N VAL A 21 9.73 -4.06 0.59
CA VAL A 21 9.02 -3.12 -0.29
C VAL A 21 8.11 -2.19 0.50
N PHE A 22 7.32 -2.71 1.44
CA PHE A 22 6.45 -1.89 2.29
C PHE A 22 7.27 -0.93 3.16
N GLY A 23 8.37 -1.41 3.78
CA GLY A 23 9.25 -0.56 4.58
C GLY A 23 9.86 0.60 3.77
N VAL A 24 10.33 0.32 2.56
CA VAL A 24 10.87 1.35 1.65
C VAL A 24 9.77 2.31 1.20
N ALA A 25 8.61 1.82 0.77
CA ALA A 25 7.52 2.69 0.32
C ALA A 25 7.02 3.60 1.46
N MET A 26 6.84 3.05 2.66
CA MET A 26 6.36 3.82 3.81
C MET A 26 7.37 4.87 4.28
N THR A 27 8.67 4.60 4.19
CA THR A 27 9.71 5.60 4.53
C THR A 27 9.87 6.66 3.44
N LEU A 28 9.69 6.31 2.16
CA LEU A 28 9.70 7.26 1.05
C LEU A 28 8.55 8.28 1.11
N LEU A 29 7.43 7.97 1.77
CA LEU A 29 6.38 8.97 2.00
C LEU A 29 6.87 10.21 2.75
N ALA A 30 7.85 10.05 3.65
CA ALA A 30 8.47 11.17 4.36
C ALA A 30 9.42 11.99 3.49
N TYR A 31 9.88 11.44 2.36
CA TYR A 31 10.79 12.12 1.44
C TYR A 31 10.14 13.32 0.73
N ASP A 32 8.83 13.29 0.55
CA ASP A 32 8.05 14.38 -0.05
C ASP A 32 7.76 15.54 0.90
N LEU A 33 8.19 15.47 2.15
CA LEU A 33 8.08 16.60 3.06
C LEU A 33 8.91 17.78 2.55
N PRO A 34 8.43 19.03 2.74
CA PRO A 34 9.15 20.23 2.35
C PRO A 34 10.59 20.21 2.87
N LYS A 35 11.55 20.33 1.96
CA LYS A 35 12.99 20.29 2.27
C LYS A 35 13.47 21.66 2.73
N VAL A 36 14.54 21.66 3.51
CA VAL A 36 15.22 22.88 3.99
C VAL A 36 15.61 23.73 2.77
N GLY A 37 15.20 25.00 2.75
CA GLY A 37 15.44 25.94 1.65
C GLY A 37 14.20 26.60 1.03
N VAL A 38 12.99 26.27 1.51
CA VAL A 38 11.74 26.94 1.07
C VAL A 38 11.65 28.39 1.56
N PHE A 39 12.24 28.68 2.72
CA PHE A 39 12.19 30.02 3.32
C PHE A 39 13.49 30.79 3.07
N LYS A 40 13.35 32.06 2.66
CA LYS A 40 14.48 32.99 2.49
C LYS A 40 14.99 33.54 3.83
N ASP A 41 14.10 33.63 4.82
CA ASP A 41 14.36 34.08 6.18
C ASP A 41 13.95 32.98 7.19
N ALA A 42 14.27 33.17 8.48
CA ALA A 42 13.87 32.22 9.52
C ALA A 42 12.31 32.17 9.64
N PRO A 43 11.68 31.00 9.40
CA PRO A 43 10.22 30.90 9.39
C PRO A 43 9.63 31.00 10.80
N GLY A 44 8.46 31.63 10.91
CA GLY A 44 7.66 31.62 12.12
C GLY A 44 6.82 30.34 12.26
N TRP A 45 6.17 30.19 13.42
CA TRP A 45 5.25 29.05 13.67
C TRP A 45 4.11 28.95 12.66
N HIS A 46 3.60 30.08 12.17
CA HIS A 46 2.52 30.12 11.17
C HIS A 46 2.99 29.59 9.80
N ASP A 47 4.17 30.01 9.36
CA ASP A 47 4.76 29.59 8.08
C ASP A 47 5.05 28.09 8.07
N LEU A 48 5.56 27.57 9.19
CA LEU A 48 5.76 26.13 9.38
C LEU A 48 4.43 25.37 9.35
N TYR A 49 3.41 25.86 10.04
CA TYR A 49 2.10 25.20 10.03
C TYR A 49 1.50 25.16 8.62
N GLN A 50 1.51 26.30 7.91
CA GLN A 50 0.94 26.39 6.57
C GLN A 50 1.72 25.51 5.56
N LEU A 51 3.04 25.42 5.71
CA LEU A 51 3.88 24.63 4.83
C LEU A 51 3.82 23.12 5.10
N TYR A 52 3.64 22.68 6.35
CA TYR A 52 3.71 21.26 6.71
C TYR A 52 2.35 20.59 6.94
N ALA A 53 1.30 21.32 7.32
CA ALA A 53 0.03 20.70 7.74
C ALA A 53 -0.60 19.82 6.65
N GLY A 54 -0.59 20.28 5.39
CA GLY A 54 -1.16 19.52 4.26
C GLY A 54 -0.37 18.26 3.93
N GLN A 55 0.96 18.37 3.93
CA GLN A 55 1.90 17.32 3.56
C GLN A 55 1.99 16.26 4.66
N LEU A 56 1.99 16.68 5.93
CA LEU A 56 1.89 15.77 7.07
C LEU A 56 0.57 15.00 7.07
N GLY A 57 -0.55 15.65 6.74
CA GLY A 57 -1.84 14.98 6.61
C GLY A 57 -1.83 13.89 5.53
N GLY A 58 -1.31 14.20 4.34
CA GLY A 58 -1.16 13.23 3.25
C GLY A 58 -0.21 12.09 3.59
N LEU A 59 0.94 12.41 4.21
CA LEU A 59 1.90 11.43 4.70
C LEU A 59 1.26 10.46 5.70
N ILE A 60 0.64 10.97 6.77
CA ILE A 60 0.04 10.14 7.82
C ILE A 60 -1.05 9.24 7.21
N LEU A 61 -1.92 9.81 6.37
CA LEU A 61 -2.98 9.05 5.71
C LEU A 61 -2.40 7.92 4.85
N SER A 62 -1.46 8.24 3.96
CA SER A 62 -0.82 7.26 3.08
C SER A 62 -0.05 6.20 3.86
N PHE A 63 0.61 6.58 4.96
CA PHE A 63 1.34 5.68 5.83
C PHE A 63 0.40 4.69 6.52
N VAL A 64 -0.72 5.18 7.06
CA VAL A 64 -1.75 4.33 7.68
C VAL A 64 -2.33 3.36 6.65
N ILE A 65 -2.68 3.85 5.45
CA ILE A 65 -3.19 3.00 4.36
C ILE A 65 -2.18 1.91 3.98
N ALA A 66 -0.92 2.26 3.76
CA ALA A 66 0.14 1.31 3.46
C ALA A 66 0.30 0.28 4.59
N GLY A 67 0.27 0.72 5.85
CA GLY A 67 0.34 -0.16 7.02
C GLY A 67 -0.82 -1.14 7.11
N LEU A 68 -2.05 -0.71 6.81
CA LEU A 68 -3.22 -1.59 6.75
C LEU A 68 -3.08 -2.66 5.67
N PHE A 69 -2.59 -2.28 4.48
CA PHE A 69 -2.31 -3.22 3.41
C PHE A 69 -1.18 -4.19 3.77
N TRP A 70 -0.14 -3.72 4.45
CA TRP A 70 0.94 -4.56 4.96
C TRP A 70 0.42 -5.61 5.96
N ILE A 71 -0.45 -5.23 6.90
CA ILE A 71 -1.07 -6.18 7.83
C ILE A 71 -1.93 -7.21 7.07
N SER A 72 -2.73 -6.76 6.09
CA SER A 72 -3.56 -7.65 5.26
C SER A 72 -2.71 -8.67 4.49
N GLN A 73 -1.60 -8.21 3.92
CA GLN A 73 -0.60 -9.01 3.20
C GLN A 73 0.01 -10.08 4.10
N HIS A 74 0.58 -9.67 5.24
CA HIS A 74 1.25 -10.57 6.18
C HIS A 74 0.30 -11.68 6.66
N ARG A 75 -0.94 -11.31 7.01
CA ARG A 75 -1.99 -12.26 7.41
C ARG A 75 -2.37 -13.24 6.30
N ARG A 76 -2.27 -12.85 5.03
CA ARG A 76 -2.56 -13.74 3.89
C ARG A 76 -1.40 -14.72 3.64
N LEU A 77 -0.16 -14.21 3.60
CA LEU A 77 1.03 -15.04 3.38
C LEU A 77 1.28 -16.02 4.53
N ALA A 78 1.00 -15.64 5.78
CA ALA A 78 1.10 -16.54 6.93
C ALA A 78 0.14 -17.75 6.85
N ARG A 79 -0.97 -17.63 6.09
CA ARG A 79 -1.95 -18.72 5.91
C ARG A 79 -1.65 -19.63 4.73
N GLN A 80 -0.80 -19.19 3.81
CA GLN A 80 -0.49 -19.93 2.60
C GLN A 80 1.03 -20.17 2.54
N PRO A 81 1.54 -21.29 3.08
CA PRO A 81 2.97 -21.58 3.02
C PRO A 81 3.47 -21.80 1.58
N TYR A 82 2.59 -22.24 0.69
CA TYR A 82 2.86 -22.51 -0.73
C TYR A 82 1.90 -21.74 -1.62
N GLY A 83 2.41 -21.11 -2.67
CA GLY A 83 1.61 -20.39 -3.65
C GLY A 83 1.93 -20.84 -5.08
N THR A 84 0.93 -20.81 -5.95
CA THR A 84 1.12 -21.05 -7.38
C THR A 84 1.77 -19.85 -8.06
N ARG A 85 2.42 -20.06 -9.21
CA ARG A 85 3.08 -19.00 -10.01
C ARG A 85 2.17 -17.78 -10.26
N SER A 86 0.88 -18.01 -10.52
CA SER A 86 -0.10 -16.93 -10.76
C SER A 86 -0.30 -16.03 -9.54
N VAL A 87 -0.32 -16.61 -8.33
CA VAL A 87 -0.44 -15.84 -7.07
C VAL A 87 0.80 -14.98 -6.84
N VAL A 88 1.99 -15.52 -7.12
CA VAL A 88 3.26 -14.77 -7.00
C VAL A 88 3.27 -13.57 -7.96
N ILE A 89 2.89 -13.77 -9.22
CA ILE A 89 2.84 -12.68 -10.22
C ILE A 89 1.85 -11.60 -9.79
N LEU A 90 0.65 -11.99 -9.36
CA LEU A 90 -0.35 -11.04 -8.86
C LEU A 90 0.17 -10.26 -7.64
N ASN A 91 0.93 -10.93 -6.76
CA ASN A 91 1.56 -10.29 -5.62
C ASN A 91 2.62 -9.26 -6.04
N LEU A 92 3.40 -9.54 -7.09
CA LEU A 92 4.37 -8.58 -7.62
C LEU A 92 3.68 -7.33 -8.19
N PHE A 93 2.54 -7.48 -8.87
CA PHE A 93 1.74 -6.33 -9.32
C PHE A 93 1.17 -5.52 -8.15
N PHE A 94 0.74 -6.20 -7.08
CA PHE A 94 0.33 -5.55 -5.85
C PHE A 94 1.50 -4.76 -5.22
N LEU A 95 2.69 -5.35 -5.11
CA LEU A 95 3.89 -4.68 -4.61
C LEU A 95 4.31 -3.49 -5.48
N LEU A 96 4.20 -3.61 -6.81
CA LEU A 96 4.45 -2.50 -7.73
C LEU A 96 3.52 -1.31 -7.44
N SER A 97 2.24 -1.58 -7.17
CA SER A 97 1.27 -0.53 -6.80
C SER A 97 1.65 0.13 -5.47
N ILE A 98 2.14 -0.64 -4.49
CA ILE A 98 2.67 -0.10 -3.23
C ILE A 98 3.91 0.78 -3.45
N ILE A 99 4.83 0.40 -4.34
CA ILE A 99 6.02 1.21 -4.69
C ILE A 99 5.61 2.56 -5.30
N LEU A 100 4.51 2.61 -6.05
CA LEU A 100 4.00 3.85 -6.66
C LEU A 100 3.26 4.75 -5.66
N LEU A 101 2.93 4.26 -4.46
CA LEU A 101 2.13 5.00 -3.48
C LEU A 101 2.78 6.35 -3.09
N PRO A 102 4.09 6.42 -2.79
CA PRO A 102 4.75 7.69 -2.49
C PRO A 102 4.64 8.70 -3.63
N VAL A 103 4.81 8.26 -4.89
CA VAL A 103 4.72 9.13 -6.06
C VAL A 103 3.33 9.76 -6.17
N THR A 104 2.28 8.95 -6.03
CA THR A 104 0.90 9.45 -6.11
C THR A 104 0.52 10.32 -4.92
N ASN A 105 1.04 10.03 -3.72
CA ASN A 105 0.86 10.87 -2.54
C ASN A 105 1.56 12.23 -2.68
N GLY A 106 2.78 12.25 -3.22
CA GLY A 106 3.50 13.49 -3.53
C GLY A 106 2.72 14.36 -4.51
N LEU A 107 2.20 13.76 -5.57
CA LEU A 107 1.37 14.50 -6.53
C LEU A 107 0.11 15.06 -5.85
N TYR A 108 -0.58 14.24 -5.06
CA TYR A 108 -1.77 14.65 -4.32
C TYR A 108 -1.51 15.79 -3.33
N THR A 109 -0.45 15.72 -2.54
CA THR A 109 -0.13 16.74 -1.53
C THR A 109 0.31 18.07 -2.17
N ASN A 110 1.00 18.04 -3.32
CA ASN A 110 1.43 19.24 -4.04
C ASN A 110 0.31 19.90 -4.88
N TYR A 111 -0.66 19.13 -5.36
CA TYR A 111 -1.72 19.62 -6.27
C TYR A 111 -3.14 19.33 -5.74
N ARG A 112 -3.37 19.49 -4.43
CA ARG A 112 -4.67 19.18 -3.77
C ARG A 112 -5.91 19.82 -4.42
N LEU A 113 -5.76 20.98 -5.05
CA LEU A 113 -6.87 21.70 -5.69
C LEU A 113 -7.21 21.20 -7.09
N ALA A 114 -6.34 20.38 -7.71
CA ALA A 114 -6.58 19.80 -9.02
C ALA A 114 -7.43 18.53 -8.91
N SER A 115 -8.67 18.58 -9.37
CA SER A 115 -9.59 17.44 -9.33
C SER A 115 -9.02 16.18 -10.00
N ALA A 116 -8.29 16.34 -11.10
CA ALA A 116 -7.64 15.25 -11.82
C ALA A 116 -6.66 14.47 -10.92
N VAL A 117 -5.92 15.15 -10.04
CA VAL A 117 -4.93 14.52 -9.16
C VAL A 117 -5.62 13.76 -8.03
N SER A 118 -6.69 14.32 -7.47
CA SER A 118 -7.51 13.64 -6.46
C SER A 118 -8.15 12.36 -7.01
N VAL A 119 -8.68 12.41 -8.24
CA VAL A 119 -9.23 11.23 -8.92
C VAL A 119 -8.15 10.19 -9.20
N LEU A 120 -6.97 10.60 -9.66
CA LEU A 120 -5.85 9.70 -9.89
C LEU A 120 -5.39 8.99 -8.61
N TYR A 121 -5.28 9.74 -7.49
CA TYR A 121 -4.92 9.17 -6.20
C TYR A 121 -5.98 8.18 -5.71
N GLY A 122 -7.27 8.54 -5.81
CA GLY A 122 -8.38 7.63 -5.50
C GLY A 122 -8.35 6.35 -6.33
N LEU A 123 -8.18 6.47 -7.65
CA LEU A 123 -8.06 5.32 -8.56
C LEU A 123 -6.88 4.42 -8.19
N HIS A 124 -5.76 5.01 -7.79
CA HIS A 124 -4.60 4.24 -7.36
C HIS A 124 -4.88 3.46 -6.07
N LEU A 125 -5.52 4.08 -5.08
CA LEU A 125 -5.95 3.38 -3.86
C LEU A 125 -6.95 2.25 -4.16
N THR A 126 -7.91 2.50 -5.05
CA THR A 126 -8.85 1.48 -5.52
C THR A 126 -8.11 0.32 -6.18
N LEU A 127 -7.12 0.57 -7.02
CA LEU A 127 -6.31 -0.47 -7.66
C LEU A 127 -5.59 -1.34 -6.62
N ILE A 128 -4.93 -0.73 -5.63
CA ILE A 128 -4.27 -1.46 -4.53
C ILE A 128 -5.29 -2.33 -3.79
N ALA A 129 -6.46 -1.78 -3.48
CA ALA A 129 -7.53 -2.48 -2.78
C ALA A 129 -8.09 -3.65 -3.59
N SER A 130 -8.33 -3.46 -4.89
CA SER A 130 -8.79 -4.49 -5.82
C SER A 130 -7.77 -5.62 -5.95
N LEU A 131 -6.48 -5.31 -6.12
CA LEU A 131 -5.41 -6.32 -6.19
C LEU A 131 -5.34 -7.14 -4.90
N ASN A 132 -5.44 -6.49 -3.74
CA ASN A 132 -5.48 -7.19 -2.45
C ASN A 132 -6.73 -8.09 -2.34
N ALA A 133 -7.90 -7.62 -2.79
CA ALA A 133 -9.12 -8.41 -2.79
C ALA A 133 -9.03 -9.63 -3.72
N PHE A 134 -8.45 -9.48 -4.92
CA PHE A 134 -8.19 -10.59 -5.83
C PHE A 134 -7.25 -11.62 -5.20
N LEU A 135 -6.16 -11.17 -4.56
CA LEU A 135 -5.24 -12.07 -3.85
C LEU A 135 -5.95 -12.86 -2.74
N TRP A 136 -6.85 -12.22 -1.99
CA TRP A 136 -7.69 -12.91 -1.02
C TRP A 136 -8.69 -13.87 -1.66
N TRP A 137 -9.27 -13.55 -2.81
CA TRP A 137 -10.15 -14.45 -3.55
C TRP A 137 -9.41 -15.72 -3.99
N PHE A 138 -8.22 -15.58 -4.58
CA PHE A 138 -7.39 -16.73 -4.94
C PHE A 138 -6.97 -17.55 -3.72
N ALA A 139 -6.80 -16.90 -2.56
CA ALA A 139 -6.47 -17.58 -1.31
C ALA A 139 -7.65 -18.34 -0.66
N ARG A 140 -8.90 -18.09 -1.08
CA ARG A 140 -10.11 -18.73 -0.51
C ARG A 140 -10.36 -20.16 -1.00
N GLY A 141 -9.61 -20.66 -1.99
CA GLY A 141 -9.60 -22.10 -2.26
C GLY A 141 -8.94 -22.83 -1.09
N HIS A 142 -9.69 -23.70 -0.40
CA HIS A 142 -9.33 -24.51 0.79
C HIS A 142 -9.83 -24.06 2.18
N GLY A 143 -11.01 -23.42 2.25
CA GLY A 143 -11.98 -23.82 3.28
C GLY A 143 -11.82 -23.32 4.72
N GLU A 144 -11.65 -22.01 4.95
CA GLU A 144 -11.87 -21.46 6.30
C GLU A 144 -12.64 -20.12 6.25
N HIS A 145 -13.93 -20.18 6.61
CA HIS A 145 -14.79 -19.02 6.84
C HIS A 145 -14.53 -18.47 8.25
N ARG A 146 -13.82 -17.35 8.40
CA ARG A 146 -13.78 -16.58 9.65
C ARG A 146 -13.80 -15.05 9.45
N PRO A 147 -14.42 -14.30 10.39
CA PRO A 147 -14.92 -12.93 10.23
C PRO A 147 -13.84 -11.85 10.37
N GLU A 148 -12.65 -12.08 9.82
CA GLU A 148 -11.55 -11.10 9.84
C GLU A 148 -11.55 -10.17 8.62
N LEU A 149 -12.50 -10.41 7.69
CA LEU A 149 -12.80 -9.57 6.54
C LEU A 149 -13.15 -8.14 6.93
N THR A 150 -13.66 -7.92 8.14
CA THR A 150 -14.04 -6.60 8.65
C THR A 150 -12.86 -5.63 8.72
N LEU A 151 -11.62 -6.11 8.88
CA LEU A 151 -10.40 -5.28 8.85
C LEU A 151 -9.77 -5.21 7.45
N ALA A 152 -9.93 -6.24 6.62
CA ALA A 152 -9.38 -6.27 5.26
C ALA A 152 -10.23 -5.48 4.25
N VAL A 153 -11.54 -5.36 4.50
CA VAL A 153 -12.51 -4.62 3.69
C VAL A 153 -12.68 -3.19 4.23
N PHE A 154 -12.16 -2.87 5.41
CA PHE A 154 -12.22 -1.53 6.00
C PHE A 154 -11.67 -0.43 5.08
N PRO A 155 -10.52 -0.60 4.37
CA PRO A 155 -10.07 0.41 3.42
C PRO A 155 -11.03 0.54 2.24
N VAL A 156 -11.58 -0.57 1.74
CA VAL A 156 -12.54 -0.56 0.62
C VAL A 156 -13.82 0.20 1.00
N LEU A 157 -14.34 0.01 2.22
CA LEU A 157 -15.55 0.68 2.71
C LEU A 157 -15.35 2.17 3.05
N VAL A 158 -14.13 2.59 3.36
CA VAL A 158 -13.80 4.01 3.59
C VAL A 158 -13.67 4.79 2.28
N PHE A 159 -13.29 4.11 1.18
CA PHE A 159 -12.97 4.76 -0.10
C PHE A 159 -14.03 4.57 -1.21
N VAL A 160 -15.06 3.74 -0.99
CA VAL A 160 -16.21 3.60 -1.90
C VAL A 160 -17.45 4.17 -1.18
N PRO A 161 -18.01 5.32 -1.63
CA PRO A 161 -19.22 5.90 -1.05
C PRO A 161 -20.49 5.07 -1.35
#